data_AF-G1N192-F1
#
_entry.id   AF-G1N192-F1
#
_cell.length_a   1.000
_cell.length_b   1.000
_cell.length_c   1.000
_cell.angle_alpha   90.00
_cell.angle_beta   90.00
_cell.angle_gamma   90.00
#
_symmetry.space_group_name_H-M   'P 1'
#
loop_
_entity.id
_entity.type
_entity.pdbx_description
1 polymer ?
#
loop_
_entity_poly.entity_id
_entity_poly.type
_entity_poly.pdbx_seq_one_letter_code
_entity_poly.pdbx_strand_id
1 'polypeptide(L)'
;MNGAGTEDAAGTHVPQASWCGLQAGVCSSVLQILFQVLLIISGNLSFLNWLTIVPSIACFDDRSLAFLFSPGRGGVKERVLQLQGSSEQPPAGLGCHIRRVVNISFGLLIAYLSVPVVINLLSSRQVMNTSFNPLRIVNTYGAFGSITKERTEVILQGTSSPDPNDPAALWQEFDFKCKPGDLWRRPCFISPYHYRLDWLMWFAAFQTYEQNEWIIHLAGKLLAQEEEALSLIATNPFADRDPPRWIRGEHYKYKFSRPGGAHAAEGKWWIRKRIGPYFPPVNLQGLRKFYEDRNWPYPVRD
;
A
#
# COMPACT_ATOMS: atom_id res chain seq x y z
N MET A 1 -59.27 42.00 -1.75
CA MET A 1 -59.14 40.67 -2.39
C MET A 1 -57.66 40.40 -2.58
N ASN A 2 -57.17 39.38 -1.85
CA ASN A 2 -55.95 38.58 -2.02
C ASN A 2 -54.61 39.35 -2.10
N GLY A 3 -53.57 39.05 -1.33
CA GLY A 3 -53.19 37.87 -0.53
C GLY A 3 -51.65 37.88 -0.51
N ALA A 4 -51.04 37.99 0.67
CA ALA A 4 -50.25 36.91 1.30
C ALA A 4 -48.92 36.59 0.61
N GLY A 5 -47.82 36.60 1.39
CA GLY A 5 -46.60 35.88 1.02
C GLY A 5 -45.30 36.54 1.46
N THR A 6 -45.05 36.63 2.76
CA THR A 6 -43.70 36.66 3.31
C THR A 6 -43.02 35.32 2.99
N GLU A 7 -42.06 35.31 2.06
CA GLU A 7 -41.14 34.18 1.92
C GLU A 7 -39.97 34.38 2.87
N ASP A 8 -40.12 33.74 4.03
CA ASP A 8 -39.05 33.51 4.99
C ASP A 8 -37.90 32.75 4.32
N ALA A 9 -36.68 33.24 4.57
CA ALA A 9 -35.45 32.59 4.21
C ALA A 9 -35.41 31.18 4.81
N ALA A 10 -35.43 30.16 3.95
CA ALA A 10 -35.10 28.79 4.32
C ALA A 10 -33.59 28.71 4.62
N GLY A 11 -33.21 29.16 5.82
CA GLY A 11 -31.91 28.91 6.40
C GLY A 11 -31.74 27.40 6.57
N THR A 12 -30.84 26.80 5.79
CA THR A 12 -30.31 25.47 6.04
C THR A 12 -29.57 25.48 7.36
N HIS A 13 -30.29 25.31 8.46
CA HIS A 13 -29.73 25.02 9.78
C HIS A 13 -29.14 23.61 9.73
N VAL A 14 -27.86 23.51 9.38
CA VAL A 14 -27.06 22.31 9.68
C VAL A 14 -27.00 22.23 11.20
N PRO A 15 -27.65 21.25 11.86
CA PRO A 15 -27.60 21.17 13.30
C PRO A 15 -26.16 20.88 13.67
N GLN A 16 -25.51 21.81 14.37
CA GLN A 16 -24.20 21.57 14.96
C GLN A 16 -24.28 20.25 15.73
N ALA A 17 -23.61 19.24 15.19
CA ALA A 17 -23.42 17.97 15.85
C ALA A 17 -22.87 18.29 17.25
N SER A 18 -23.45 17.66 18.26
CA SER A 18 -23.11 17.88 19.67
C SER A 18 -21.60 18.04 19.84
N TRP A 19 -21.17 19.12 20.48
CA TRP A 19 -19.75 19.44 20.73
C TRP A 19 -18.91 18.23 21.20
N CYS A 20 -19.49 17.32 21.98
CA CYS A 20 -18.83 16.07 22.40
C CYS A 20 -18.52 15.09 21.26
N GLY A 21 -19.37 15.00 20.24
CA GLY A 21 -19.16 14.14 19.06
C GLY A 21 -18.10 14.71 18.10
N LEU A 22 -18.06 16.03 17.93
CA LEU A 22 -17.04 16.71 17.14
C LEU A 22 -15.64 16.61 17.78
N GLN A 23 -15.54 16.82 19.10
CA GLN A 23 -14.27 16.68 19.80
C GLN A 23 -13.73 15.24 19.77
N ALA A 24 -14.61 14.24 19.91
CA ALA A 24 -14.23 12.84 19.73
C ALA A 24 -13.77 12.54 18.28
N GLY A 25 -14.42 13.13 17.28
CA GLY A 25 -14.06 13.02 15.87
C GLY A 25 -12.66 13.58 15.57
N VAL A 26 -12.33 14.76 16.10
CA VAL A 26 -10.99 15.37 15.94
C VAL A 26 -9.91 14.53 16.60
N CYS A 27 -10.11 14.08 17.85
CA CYS A 27 -9.15 13.23 18.55
C CYS A 27 -8.91 11.90 17.81
N SER A 28 -9.98 11.23 17.36
CA SER A 28 -9.88 10.00 16.57
C SER A 28 -9.13 10.22 15.26
N SER A 29 -9.32 11.37 14.62
CA SER A 29 -8.70 11.69 13.33
C SER A 29 -7.22 12.01 13.47
N VAL A 30 -6.84 12.76 14.50
CA VAL A 30 -5.42 12.99 14.85
C VAL A 30 -4.74 11.67 15.15
N LEU A 31 -5.36 10.81 15.97
CA LEU A 31 -4.80 9.49 16.30
C LEU A 31 -4.63 8.63 15.05
N GLN A 32 -5.63 8.60 14.16
CA GLN A 32 -5.59 7.84 12.92
C GLN A 32 -4.51 8.37 11.98
N ILE A 33 -4.39 9.69 11.80
CA ILE A 33 -3.35 10.29 10.97
C ILE A 33 -1.97 10.00 11.52
N LEU A 34 -1.75 10.15 12.83
CA LEU A 34 -0.49 9.81 13.48
C LEU A 34 -0.14 8.34 13.28
N PHE A 35 -1.11 7.44 13.45
CA PHE A 35 -0.93 6.02 13.19
C PHE A 35 -0.56 5.75 11.73
N GLN A 36 -1.23 6.37 10.76
CA GLN A 36 -0.89 6.22 9.35
C GLN A 36 0.48 6.81 9.00
N VAL A 37 0.89 7.93 9.61
CA VAL A 37 2.24 8.51 9.43
C VAL A 37 3.31 7.56 9.99
N LEU A 38 3.08 6.95 11.15
CA LEU A 38 3.97 5.92 11.69
C LEU A 38 4.07 4.71 10.75
N LEU A 39 2.96 4.29 10.15
CA LEU A 39 2.96 3.23 9.13
C LEU A 39 3.71 3.63 7.87
N ILE A 40 3.55 4.87 7.39
CA ILE A 40 4.28 5.40 6.24
C ILE A 40 5.80 5.34 6.49
N ILE A 41 6.25 5.76 7.68
CA ILE A 41 7.67 5.79 8.05
C ILE A 41 8.25 4.37 8.23
N SER A 42 7.44 3.43 8.73
CA SER A 42 7.90 2.07 9.07
C SER A 42 7.63 1.02 7.96
N GLY A 43 6.36 0.65 7.77
CA GLY A 43 5.93 -0.45 6.89
C GLY A 43 5.61 -0.03 5.45
N ASN A 44 5.38 1.26 5.24
CA ASN A 44 5.20 1.90 3.93
C ASN A 44 4.20 1.18 3.00
N LEU A 45 2.91 1.22 3.35
CA LEU A 45 1.83 0.69 2.50
C LEU A 45 1.48 1.62 1.32
N SER A 46 2.40 2.53 0.98
CA SER A 46 2.29 3.59 -0.03
C SER A 46 0.89 4.21 -0.11
N PHE A 47 0.22 4.06 -1.24
CA PHE A 47 -1.05 4.68 -1.57
C PHE A 47 -2.17 4.36 -0.55
N LEU A 48 -2.14 3.18 0.06
CA LEU A 48 -3.18 2.76 1.01
C LEU A 48 -3.15 3.60 2.30
N ASN A 49 -1.96 4.02 2.74
CA ASN A 49 -1.85 4.91 3.90
C ASN A 49 -2.53 6.25 3.61
N TRP A 50 -2.27 6.83 2.43
CA TRP A 50 -2.86 8.10 2.01
C TRP A 50 -4.37 8.01 1.84
N LEU A 51 -4.88 6.94 1.21
CA LEU A 51 -6.32 6.69 1.12
C LEU A 51 -7.01 6.61 2.50
N THR A 52 -6.28 6.18 3.53
CA THR A 52 -6.80 6.13 4.90
C THR A 52 -6.73 7.49 5.61
N ILE A 53 -5.74 8.32 5.28
CA ILE A 53 -5.59 9.68 5.82
C ILE A 53 -6.69 10.61 5.28
N VAL A 54 -7.03 10.53 3.99
CA VAL A 54 -8.02 11.42 3.35
C VAL A 54 -9.36 11.50 4.11
N PRO A 55 -10.06 10.39 4.42
CA PRO A 55 -11.32 10.46 5.17
C PRO A 55 -11.13 10.96 6.60
N SER A 56 -9.94 10.79 7.19
CA SER A 56 -9.63 11.33 8.52
C SER A 56 -9.53 12.86 8.50
N ILE A 57 -9.09 13.46 7.38
CA ILE A 57 -9.07 14.92 7.21
C ILE A 57 -10.51 15.48 7.17
N ALA A 58 -11.46 14.73 6.60
CA ALA A 58 -12.87 15.16 6.52
C ALA A 58 -13.58 15.24 7.89
N CYS A 59 -13.00 14.66 8.94
CA CYS A 59 -13.52 14.70 10.30
C CYS A 59 -13.08 15.94 11.10
N PHE A 60 -12.22 16.80 10.54
CA PHE A 60 -11.84 18.07 11.17
C PHE A 60 -12.90 19.15 10.88
N ASP A 61 -13.24 19.94 11.90
CA ASP A 61 -14.13 21.10 11.74
C ASP A 61 -13.46 22.21 10.92
N ASP A 62 -14.28 23.05 10.28
CA ASP A 62 -13.81 24.19 9.48
C ASP A 62 -12.94 25.14 10.31
N ARG A 63 -13.20 25.25 11.62
CA ARG A 63 -12.37 26.01 12.57
C ARG A 63 -10.97 25.43 12.74
N SER A 64 -10.87 24.11 12.80
CA SER A 64 -9.60 23.40 12.94
C SER A 64 -8.77 23.47 11.67
N LEU A 65 -9.42 23.57 10.50
CA LEU A 65 -8.78 23.73 9.19
C LEU A 65 -8.61 25.20 8.78
N ALA A 66 -9.16 26.15 9.55
CA ALA A 66 -9.15 27.58 9.25
C ALA A 66 -7.73 28.17 9.06
N PHE A 67 -6.70 27.53 9.59
CA PHE A 67 -5.30 27.93 9.39
C PHE A 67 -4.77 27.67 7.97
N LEU A 68 -5.38 26.74 7.21
CA LEU A 68 -4.99 26.41 5.83
C LEU A 68 -5.50 27.43 4.80
N PHE A 69 -6.46 28.29 5.18
CA PHE A 69 -7.04 29.30 4.31
C PHE A 69 -6.39 30.67 4.51
N SER A 70 -6.23 31.43 3.41
CA SER A 70 -5.52 32.72 3.40
C SER A 70 -6.11 33.73 4.41
N PRO A 71 -5.27 34.44 5.19
CA PRO A 71 -5.71 35.40 6.21
C PRO A 71 -6.12 36.78 5.64
N GLY A 72 -6.35 36.90 4.34
CA GLY A 72 -6.77 38.15 3.71
C GLY A 72 -8.11 38.66 4.27
N ARG A 73 -8.24 39.99 4.42
CA ARG A 73 -9.49 40.66 4.84
C ARG A 73 -10.65 40.23 3.93
N GLY A 74 -11.72 39.68 4.50
CA GLY A 74 -12.86 39.14 3.75
C GLY A 74 -12.71 37.71 3.22
N GLY A 75 -11.61 37.02 3.58
CA GLY A 75 -11.34 35.62 3.23
C GLY A 75 -12.26 34.62 3.94
N VAL A 76 -12.25 33.37 3.46
CA VAL A 76 -13.07 32.25 3.97
C VAL A 76 -12.93 32.08 5.48
N LYS A 77 -11.72 32.27 6.02
CA LYS A 77 -11.41 32.20 7.45
C LYS A 77 -12.25 33.15 8.30
N GLU A 78 -12.40 34.41 7.87
CA GLU A 78 -13.12 35.45 8.61
C GLU A 78 -14.63 35.19 8.56
N ARG A 79 -15.15 34.75 7.40
CA ARG A 79 -16.57 34.38 7.23
C ARG A 79 -16.96 33.17 8.08
N VAL A 80 -16.13 32.12 8.12
CA VAL A 80 -16.38 30.91 8.92
C VAL A 80 -16.39 31.24 10.41
N LEU A 81 -15.42 32.03 10.89
CA LEU A 81 -15.36 32.44 12.29
C LEU A 81 -16.56 33.31 12.69
N GLN A 82 -17.03 34.19 11.81
CA GLN A 82 -18.24 34.97 12.03
C GLN A 82 -19.48 34.08 12.10
N LEU A 83 -19.70 33.20 11.12
CA LEU A 83 -20.83 32.28 11.07
C LEU A 83 -20.91 31.36 12.30
N GLN A 84 -19.77 30.83 12.76
CA GLN A 84 -19.70 30.01 13.96
C GLN A 84 -19.85 30.83 15.26
N GLY A 85 -19.41 32.09 15.28
CA GLY A 85 -19.56 33.00 16.43
C GLY A 85 -20.98 33.52 16.62
N SER A 86 -21.76 33.63 15.54
CA SER A 86 -23.18 34.05 15.56
C SER A 86 -24.17 32.90 15.77
N SER A 87 -23.68 31.66 15.89
CA SER A 87 -24.52 30.49 16.17
C SER A 87 -24.96 30.49 17.64
N GLU A 88 -26.12 31.06 17.94
CA GLU A 88 -26.79 30.83 19.24
C GLU A 88 -27.01 29.33 19.43
N GLN A 89 -26.48 28.77 20.53
CA GLN A 89 -26.73 27.37 20.86
C GLN A 89 -28.21 27.23 21.23
N PRO A 90 -28.98 26.39 20.53
CA PRO A 90 -30.36 26.15 20.93
C PRO A 90 -30.38 25.60 22.37
N PRO A 91 -31.37 25.98 23.19
CA PRO A 91 -31.49 25.49 24.55
C PRO A 91 -31.46 23.95 24.56
N ALA A 92 -30.79 23.36 25.54
CA ALA A 92 -30.64 21.91 25.66
C ALA A 92 -32.01 21.24 25.90
N GLY A 93 -32.74 20.98 24.81
CA GLY A 93 -34.02 20.28 24.85
C GLY A 93 -33.84 18.79 25.14
N LEU A 94 -34.95 18.12 25.45
CA LEU A 94 -35.01 16.68 25.71
C LEU A 94 -34.30 15.84 24.62
N GLY A 95 -34.39 16.25 23.35
CA GLY A 95 -33.71 15.58 22.23
C GLY A 95 -32.19 15.58 22.32
N CYS A 96 -31.57 16.60 22.94
CA CYS A 96 -30.13 16.64 23.16
C CYS A 96 -29.70 15.58 24.19
N HIS A 97 -30.48 15.43 25.26
CA HIS A 97 -30.24 14.40 26.28
C HIS A 97 -30.44 13.00 25.73
N ILE A 98 -31.51 12.75 24.96
CA ILE A 98 -31.74 11.46 24.30
C ILE A 98 -30.57 11.11 23.38
N ARG A 99 -30.15 12.04 22.51
CA ARG A 99 -29.01 11.83 21.60
C ARG A 99 -27.72 11.52 22.37
N ARG A 100 -27.47 12.21 23.49
CA ARG A 100 -26.30 11.96 24.33
C ARG A 100 -26.33 10.56 24.94
N VAL A 101 -27.47 10.14 25.49
CA VAL A 101 -27.64 8.79 26.04
C VAL A 101 -27.41 7.74 24.96
N VAL A 102 -28.06 7.88 23.79
CA VAL A 102 -27.91 6.95 22.66
C VAL A 102 -26.45 6.85 22.22
N ASN A 103 -25.73 7.98 22.07
CA ASN A 103 -24.33 7.98 21.67
C ASN A 103 -23.42 7.29 22.69
N ILE A 104 -23.63 7.52 24.00
CA ILE A 104 -22.86 6.86 25.07
C ILE A 104 -23.16 5.36 25.07
N SER A 105 -24.44 4.96 25.02
CA SER A 105 -24.84 3.55 24.97
C SER A 105 -24.26 2.84 23.75
N PHE A 106 -24.29 3.48 22.59
CA PHE A 106 -23.69 2.94 21.37
C PHE A 106 -22.16 2.82 21.49
N GLY A 107 -21.48 3.85 22.03
CA GLY A 107 -20.04 3.79 22.28
C GLY A 107 -19.64 2.66 23.24
N LEU A 108 -20.40 2.46 24.32
CA LEU A 108 -20.18 1.35 25.26
C LEU A 108 -20.40 -0.02 24.60
N LEU A 109 -21.43 -0.15 23.76
CA LEU A 109 -21.68 -1.37 22.99
C LEU A 109 -20.51 -1.68 22.05
N ILE A 110 -20.03 -0.70 21.28
CA ILE A 110 -18.89 -0.88 20.38
C ILE A 110 -17.62 -1.20 21.16
N ALA A 111 -17.37 -0.54 22.30
CA ALA A 111 -16.22 -0.84 23.15
C ALA A 111 -16.26 -2.30 23.67
N TYR A 112 -17.43 -2.76 24.12
CA TYR A 112 -17.64 -4.14 24.55
C TYR A 112 -17.40 -5.14 23.41
N LEU A 113 -18.00 -4.91 22.23
CA LEU A 113 -17.81 -5.77 21.06
C LEU A 113 -16.38 -5.76 20.52
N SER A 114 -15.60 -4.71 20.81
CA SER A 114 -14.20 -4.58 20.42
C SER A 114 -13.24 -5.37 21.31
N VAL A 115 -13.63 -5.75 22.53
CA VAL A 115 -12.78 -6.52 23.47
C VAL A 115 -12.17 -7.79 22.83
N PRO A 116 -12.95 -8.73 22.25
CA PRO A 116 -12.37 -9.92 21.64
C PRO A 116 -11.46 -9.61 20.44
N VAL A 117 -11.78 -8.55 19.68
CA VAL A 117 -10.99 -8.09 18.54
C VAL A 117 -9.62 -7.55 18.99
N VAL A 118 -9.60 -6.70 20.02
CA VAL A 118 -8.36 -6.15 20.59
C VAL A 118 -7.50 -7.24 21.22
N ILE A 119 -8.10 -8.18 21.94
CA ILE A 119 -7.38 -9.35 22.49
C ILE A 119 -6.74 -10.16 21.36
N ASN A 120 -7.44 -10.38 20.25
CA ASN A 120 -6.88 -11.06 19.08
C ASN A 120 -5.73 -10.27 18.43
N LEU A 121 -5.84 -8.94 18.29
CA LEU A 121 -4.79 -8.09 17.70
C LEU A 121 -3.53 -8.00 18.57
N LEU A 122 -3.67 -8.13 19.89
CA LEU A 122 -2.54 -8.19 20.82
C LEU A 122 -1.91 -9.59 20.91
N SER A 123 -2.54 -10.62 20.32
CA SER A 123 -2.03 -11.98 20.30
C SER A 123 -0.91 -12.15 19.28
N SER A 124 0.11 -12.93 19.63
CA SER A 124 1.17 -13.34 18.70
C SER A 124 0.67 -14.24 17.56
N ARG A 125 -0.53 -14.82 17.72
CA ARG A 125 -1.22 -15.65 16.72
C ARG A 125 -2.52 -14.99 16.26
N GLN A 126 -2.47 -13.68 16.00
CA GLN A 126 -3.64 -12.94 15.54
C GLN A 126 -4.26 -13.57 14.28
N VAL A 127 -5.58 -13.64 14.26
CA VAL A 127 -6.35 -14.12 13.11
C VAL A 127 -7.01 -12.92 12.41
N MET A 128 -6.76 -12.80 11.10
CA MET A 128 -7.33 -11.74 10.25
C MET A 128 -8.55 -12.25 9.49
N ASN A 129 -9.39 -11.31 9.01
CA ASN A 129 -10.59 -11.58 8.22
C ASN A 129 -11.59 -12.51 8.93
N THR A 130 -11.71 -12.35 10.26
CA THR A 130 -12.53 -13.22 11.12
C THR A 130 -13.59 -12.42 11.85
N SER A 131 -14.79 -13.02 11.96
CA SER A 131 -15.91 -12.48 12.72
C SER A 131 -15.94 -13.04 14.12
N PHE A 132 -16.03 -12.17 15.13
CA PHE A 132 -16.07 -12.56 16.55
C PHE A 132 -17.48 -12.63 17.13
N ASN A 133 -18.47 -12.13 16.38
CA ASN A 133 -19.86 -12.10 16.81
C ASN A 133 -20.81 -12.51 15.66
N PRO A 134 -22.02 -13.04 15.95
CA PRO A 134 -22.99 -13.44 14.91
C PRO A 134 -23.42 -12.28 14.01
N LEU A 135 -23.56 -11.08 14.59
CA LEU A 135 -23.98 -9.86 13.89
C LEU A 135 -22.85 -9.21 13.08
N ARG A 136 -21.61 -9.70 13.20
CA ARG A 136 -20.43 -9.22 12.46
C ARG A 136 -20.20 -7.70 12.53
N ILE A 137 -20.55 -7.06 13.66
CA ILE A 137 -20.48 -5.60 13.82
C ILE A 137 -19.03 -5.11 13.94
N VAL A 138 -18.19 -5.82 14.71
CA VAL A 138 -16.76 -5.51 14.89
C VAL A 138 -15.95 -6.77 14.61
N ASN A 139 -15.05 -6.69 13.63
CA ASN A 139 -14.26 -7.81 13.12
C ASN A 139 -12.82 -7.38 12.86
N THR A 140 -11.94 -8.35 12.61
CA THR A 140 -10.60 -8.07 12.09
C THR A 140 -10.59 -8.15 10.58
N TYR A 141 -9.95 -7.16 9.94
CA TYR A 141 -9.69 -7.15 8.51
C TYR A 141 -8.21 -6.85 8.29
N GLY A 142 -7.57 -7.62 7.42
CA GLY A 142 -6.17 -7.43 7.12
C GLY A 142 -5.76 -8.20 5.88
N ALA A 143 -4.96 -7.59 5.02
CA ALA A 143 -4.36 -8.26 3.89
C ALA A 143 -3.35 -9.33 4.35
N PHE A 144 -2.70 -9.11 5.50
CA PHE A 144 -1.65 -9.98 6.04
C PHE A 144 -1.85 -10.21 7.54
N GLY A 145 -1.83 -11.47 7.94
CA GLY A 145 -1.97 -11.88 9.35
C GLY A 145 -0.69 -11.77 10.17
N SER A 146 0.48 -11.67 9.54
CA SER A 146 1.76 -11.51 10.22
C SER A 146 2.79 -10.86 9.31
N ILE A 147 3.78 -10.20 9.91
CA ILE A 147 4.93 -9.63 9.21
C ILE A 147 6.06 -10.65 9.25
N THR A 148 6.46 -11.17 8.09
CA THR A 148 7.53 -12.16 8.00
C THR A 148 8.91 -11.49 8.14
N LYS A 149 9.86 -12.21 8.76
CA LYS A 149 11.27 -11.78 8.87
C LYS A 149 12.14 -12.25 7.70
N GLU A 150 11.59 -13.14 6.89
CA GLU A 150 12.23 -13.72 5.72
C GLU A 150 11.32 -13.54 4.52
N ARG A 151 11.92 -13.34 3.35
CA ARG A 151 11.23 -13.04 2.10
C ARG A 151 11.83 -13.86 0.97
N THR A 152 11.02 -14.70 0.33
CA THR A 152 11.42 -15.40 -0.89
C THR A 152 11.24 -14.46 -2.07
N GLU A 153 12.22 -14.44 -2.98
CA GLU A 153 12.23 -13.59 -4.15
C GLU A 153 12.67 -14.40 -5.37
N VAL A 154 12.03 -14.09 -6.51
CA VAL A 154 12.51 -14.51 -7.83
C VAL A 154 13.50 -13.45 -8.34
N ILE A 155 14.69 -13.90 -8.71
CA ILE A 155 15.73 -13.09 -9.35
C ILE A 155 15.81 -13.51 -10.81
N LEU A 156 15.60 -12.55 -11.71
CA LEU A 156 15.75 -12.77 -13.15
C LEU A 156 17.22 -12.59 -13.50
N GLN A 157 17.79 -13.57 -14.18
CA GLN A 157 19.18 -13.53 -14.61
C GLN A 157 19.25 -13.73 -16.12
N GLY A 158 20.07 -12.94 -16.80
CA GLY A 158 20.39 -13.11 -18.21
C GLY A 158 21.83 -13.55 -18.44
N THR A 159 22.09 -14.21 -19.56
CA THR A 159 23.45 -14.51 -20.04
C THR A 159 23.55 -14.36 -21.55
N SER A 160 24.72 -13.92 -22.02
CA SER A 160 25.06 -13.90 -23.45
C SER A 160 25.76 -15.19 -23.92
N SER A 161 25.98 -16.16 -23.00
CA SER A 161 26.58 -17.45 -23.34
C SER A 161 25.78 -18.19 -24.41
N PRO A 162 26.42 -18.88 -25.37
CA PRO A 162 25.72 -19.70 -26.35
C PRO A 162 25.00 -20.89 -25.68
N ASP A 163 25.65 -21.56 -24.73
CA ASP A 163 25.09 -22.68 -23.96
C ASP A 163 24.71 -22.20 -22.54
N PRO A 164 23.43 -22.33 -22.13
CA PRO A 164 22.99 -21.95 -20.78
C PRO A 164 23.47 -22.92 -19.69
N ASN A 165 23.91 -24.13 -20.06
CA ASN A 165 24.39 -25.16 -19.13
C ASN A 165 25.92 -25.12 -18.94
N ASP A 166 26.63 -24.27 -19.67
CA ASP A 166 28.07 -24.10 -19.50
C ASP A 166 28.37 -23.60 -18.06
N PRO A 167 29.19 -24.32 -17.27
CA PRO A 167 29.61 -23.89 -15.94
C PRO A 167 30.33 -22.54 -15.92
N ALA A 168 30.95 -22.14 -17.04
CA ALA A 168 31.61 -20.85 -17.19
C ALA A 168 30.65 -19.72 -17.61
N ALA A 169 29.37 -20.01 -17.87
CA ALA A 169 28.40 -19.00 -18.27
C ALA A 169 28.20 -17.95 -17.16
N LEU A 170 28.48 -16.69 -17.49
CA LEU A 170 28.24 -15.56 -16.60
C LEU A 170 26.76 -15.17 -16.65
N TRP A 171 26.07 -15.34 -15.53
CA TRP A 171 24.68 -14.94 -15.33
C TRP A 171 24.63 -13.61 -14.58
N GLN A 172 24.05 -12.59 -15.19
CA GLN A 172 23.92 -11.25 -14.64
C GLN A 172 22.47 -10.99 -14.26
N GLU A 173 22.25 -10.31 -13.13
CA GLU A 173 20.92 -10.12 -12.55
C GLU A 173 20.26 -8.84 -13.06
N PHE A 174 18.96 -8.90 -13.33
CA PHE A 174 18.15 -7.70 -13.52
C PHE A 174 17.70 -7.18 -12.16
N ASP A 175 18.01 -5.92 -11.86
CA ASP A 175 17.56 -5.29 -10.62
C ASP A 175 16.27 -4.52 -10.83
N PHE A 176 15.36 -4.64 -9.87
CA PHE A 176 14.05 -4.00 -9.88
C PHE A 176 14.06 -2.72 -9.04
N LYS A 177 13.02 -1.89 -9.16
CA LYS A 177 13.01 -0.54 -8.57
C LYS A 177 12.95 -0.49 -7.06
N CYS A 178 12.52 -1.56 -6.39
CA CYS A 178 12.31 -1.52 -4.94
C CYS A 178 12.33 -2.86 -4.22
N LYS A 179 11.99 -3.97 -4.89
CA LYS A 179 12.09 -5.28 -4.27
C LYS A 179 13.55 -5.59 -3.91
N PRO A 180 13.79 -6.49 -2.93
CA PRO A 180 15.14 -6.96 -2.63
C PRO A 180 15.82 -7.56 -3.87
N GLY A 181 17.10 -7.24 -4.03
CA GLY A 181 17.97 -7.68 -5.12
C GLY A 181 19.41 -7.60 -4.62
N ASP A 182 20.13 -6.57 -5.03
CA ASP A 182 21.46 -6.25 -4.48
C ASP A 182 21.52 -6.24 -2.94
N LEU A 183 22.57 -6.85 -2.38
CA LEU A 183 22.78 -7.03 -0.94
C LEU A 183 23.17 -5.75 -0.21
N TRP A 184 23.82 -4.82 -0.91
CA TRP A 184 24.25 -3.52 -0.37
C TRP A 184 23.18 -2.46 -0.48
N ARG A 185 22.10 -2.75 -1.21
CA ARG A 185 21.00 -1.83 -1.42
C ARG A 185 20.12 -1.70 -0.18
N ARG A 186 20.00 -0.48 0.35
CA ARG A 186 19.05 -0.15 1.42
C ARG A 186 17.60 -0.38 0.97
N PRO A 187 16.69 -0.79 1.87
CA PRO A 187 15.25 -0.80 1.60
C PRO A 187 14.78 0.55 1.09
N CYS A 188 13.91 0.52 0.09
CA CYS A 188 13.40 1.73 -0.52
C CYS A 188 12.19 2.28 0.24
N PHE A 189 11.96 3.58 0.07
CA PHE A 189 10.75 4.23 0.53
C PHE A 189 9.84 4.48 -0.68
N ILE A 190 8.72 3.76 -0.78
CA ILE A 190 7.83 3.74 -1.95
C ILE A 190 6.68 4.76 -1.90
N SER A 191 6.20 5.13 -0.72
CA SER A 191 5.17 6.15 -0.53
C SER A 191 5.38 7.40 -1.41
N PRO A 192 4.36 7.89 -2.15
CA PRO A 192 2.95 7.49 -2.10
C PRO A 192 2.54 6.41 -3.13
N TYR A 193 3.42 5.93 -4.00
CA TYR A 193 3.06 5.03 -5.11
C TYR A 193 3.69 3.64 -4.98
N HIS A 194 3.03 2.62 -5.53
CA HIS A 194 3.60 1.27 -5.58
C HIS A 194 4.18 0.98 -6.97
N TYR A 195 5.38 0.42 -7.02
CA TYR A 195 5.88 -0.21 -8.25
C TYR A 195 5.12 -1.51 -8.48
N ARG A 196 4.19 -1.49 -9.45
CA ARG A 196 3.28 -2.60 -9.72
C ARG A 196 4.03 -3.88 -10.07
N LEU A 197 5.10 -3.79 -10.87
CA LEU A 197 5.89 -4.95 -11.27
C LEU A 197 6.61 -5.58 -10.08
N ASP A 198 7.30 -4.79 -9.25
CA ASP A 198 7.94 -5.26 -8.01
C ASP A 198 6.96 -5.93 -7.06
N TRP A 199 5.74 -5.39 -6.94
CA TRP A 199 4.68 -5.97 -6.14
C TRP A 199 4.22 -7.32 -6.70
N LEU A 200 4.04 -7.44 -8.02
CA LEU A 200 3.67 -8.71 -8.66
C LEU A 200 4.78 -9.76 -8.53
N MET A 201 6.05 -9.37 -8.65
CA MET A 201 7.20 -10.27 -8.45
C MET A 201 7.21 -10.88 -7.04
N TRP A 202 6.80 -10.12 -6.02
CA TRP A 202 6.65 -10.63 -4.67
C TRP A 202 5.60 -11.73 -4.57
N PHE A 203 4.45 -11.60 -5.24
CA PHE A 203 3.44 -12.66 -5.31
C PHE A 203 3.93 -13.87 -6.09
N ALA A 204 4.60 -13.66 -7.22
CA ALA A 204 5.14 -14.74 -8.04
C ALA A 204 6.07 -15.66 -7.24
N ALA A 205 6.86 -15.11 -6.32
CA ALA A 205 7.76 -15.91 -5.48
C ALA A 205 7.06 -16.90 -4.52
N PHE A 206 5.74 -16.76 -4.28
CA PHE A 206 4.96 -17.70 -3.47
C PHE A 206 4.27 -18.80 -4.29
N GLN A 207 4.22 -18.64 -5.60
CA GLN A 207 3.51 -19.49 -6.55
C GLN A 207 4.47 -20.03 -7.60
N THR A 208 4.01 -20.93 -8.47
CA THR A 208 4.86 -21.41 -9.56
C THR A 208 4.77 -20.50 -10.78
N TYR A 209 5.73 -20.62 -11.71
CA TYR A 209 5.74 -19.81 -12.93
C TYR A 209 4.60 -20.21 -13.89
N GLU A 210 4.06 -21.42 -13.78
CA GLU A 210 2.86 -21.87 -14.51
C GLU A 210 1.60 -21.16 -14.00
N GLN A 211 1.54 -20.78 -12.72
CA GLN A 211 0.45 -19.96 -12.18
C GLN A 211 0.66 -18.46 -12.47
N ASN A 212 1.89 -18.06 -12.78
CA ASN A 212 2.30 -16.68 -13.05
C ASN A 212 2.95 -16.55 -14.42
N GLU A 213 2.23 -16.98 -15.46
CA GLU A 213 2.75 -17.07 -16.84
C GLU A 213 3.26 -15.73 -17.38
N TRP A 214 2.77 -14.62 -16.83
CA TRP A 214 3.25 -13.27 -17.12
C TRP A 214 4.75 -13.08 -16.85
N ILE A 215 5.37 -13.91 -15.99
CA ILE A 215 6.82 -13.83 -15.74
C ILE A 215 7.63 -14.37 -16.92
N ILE A 216 7.10 -15.38 -17.62
CA ILE A 216 7.68 -15.91 -18.85
C ILE A 216 7.46 -14.91 -20.00
N HIS A 217 6.30 -14.24 -20.00
CA HIS A 217 6.06 -13.09 -20.88
C HIS A 217 7.11 -12.00 -20.66
N LEU A 218 7.32 -11.58 -19.41
CA LEU A 218 8.36 -10.61 -19.05
C LEU A 218 9.76 -11.08 -19.49
N ALA A 219 10.11 -12.35 -19.27
CA ALA A 219 11.39 -12.90 -19.71
C ALA A 219 11.58 -12.78 -21.24
N GLY A 220 10.55 -13.06 -22.04
CA GLY A 220 10.61 -12.84 -23.48
C GLY A 220 10.81 -11.38 -23.86
N LYS A 221 10.12 -10.44 -23.21
CA LYS A 221 10.34 -9.00 -23.43
C LYS A 221 11.75 -8.54 -23.07
N LEU A 222 12.30 -9.03 -21.96
CA LEU A 222 13.68 -8.75 -21.56
C LEU A 222 14.72 -9.36 -22.51
N LEU A 223 14.45 -10.55 -23.08
CA LEU A 223 15.30 -11.17 -24.11
C LEU A 223 15.27 -10.39 -25.43
N ALA A 224 14.14 -9.74 -25.74
CA ALA A 224 13.99 -8.86 -26.89
C ALA A 224 14.49 -7.44 -26.65
N GLN A 225 14.83 -7.08 -25.40
CA GLN A 225 15.23 -5.73 -24.99
C GLN A 225 14.15 -4.67 -25.28
N GLU A 226 12.87 -5.03 -25.13
CA GLU A 226 11.74 -4.11 -25.34
C GLU A 226 11.78 -2.93 -24.35
N GLU A 227 11.74 -1.69 -24.87
CA GLU A 227 11.95 -0.47 -24.09
C GLU A 227 10.91 -0.30 -22.99
N GLU A 228 9.63 -0.59 -23.26
CA GLU A 228 8.55 -0.45 -22.28
C GLU A 228 8.74 -1.40 -21.10
N ALA A 229 9.18 -2.63 -21.35
CA ALA A 229 9.45 -3.61 -20.28
C ALA A 229 10.69 -3.21 -19.48
N LEU A 230 11.75 -2.75 -20.16
CA LEU A 230 12.98 -2.29 -19.53
C LEU A 230 12.75 -1.03 -18.70
N SER A 231 11.81 -0.15 -19.06
CA SER A 231 11.45 1.05 -18.29
C SER A 231 10.94 0.73 -16.88
N LEU A 232 10.45 -0.50 -16.65
CA LEU A 232 9.98 -0.99 -15.36
C LEU A 232 11.11 -1.57 -14.49
N ILE A 233 12.25 -1.89 -15.09
CA ILE A 233 13.45 -2.41 -14.43
C ILE A 233 14.33 -1.24 -13.97
N ALA A 234 15.11 -1.41 -12.90
CA ALA A 234 16.02 -0.39 -12.41
C ALA A 234 17.40 -0.47 -13.08
N THR A 235 17.94 -1.68 -13.19
CA THR A 235 19.25 -1.92 -13.82
C THR A 235 19.12 -3.05 -14.83
N ASN A 236 19.44 -2.75 -16.09
CA ASN A 236 19.59 -3.74 -17.16
C ASN A 236 21.09 -4.00 -17.40
N PRO A 237 21.62 -5.20 -17.08
CA PRO A 237 23.04 -5.51 -17.29
C PRO A 237 23.44 -5.66 -18.77
N PHE A 238 22.48 -5.53 -19.71
CA PHE A 238 22.69 -5.65 -21.16
C PHE A 238 22.39 -4.35 -21.93
N ALA A 239 22.16 -3.22 -21.25
CA ALA A 239 21.75 -1.97 -21.90
C ALA A 239 22.70 -1.47 -23.01
N ASP A 240 24.01 -1.66 -22.82
CA ASP A 240 25.05 -1.22 -23.77
C ASP A 240 25.74 -2.40 -24.49
N ARG A 241 25.08 -3.57 -24.55
CA ARG A 241 25.68 -4.81 -25.06
C ARG A 241 24.67 -5.60 -25.89
N ASP A 242 25.16 -6.69 -26.49
CA ASP A 242 24.28 -7.65 -27.13
C ASP A 242 23.20 -8.16 -26.15
N PRO A 243 21.94 -8.26 -26.61
CA PRO A 243 20.85 -8.82 -25.82
C PRO A 243 21.21 -10.19 -25.23
N PRO A 244 20.69 -10.54 -24.04
CA PRO A 244 20.89 -11.86 -23.48
C PRO A 244 20.33 -12.93 -24.43
N ARG A 245 21.06 -14.04 -24.57
CA ARG A 245 20.62 -15.21 -25.34
C ARG A 245 19.65 -16.05 -24.52
N TRP A 246 19.84 -16.07 -23.21
CA TRP A 246 19.04 -16.85 -22.28
C TRP A 246 18.68 -16.01 -21.05
N ILE A 247 17.46 -16.22 -20.55
CA ILE A 247 17.02 -15.71 -19.25
C ILE A 247 16.53 -16.88 -18.41
N ARG A 248 16.85 -16.87 -17.12
CA ARG A 248 16.33 -17.82 -16.13
C ARG A 248 15.79 -17.10 -14.91
N GLY A 249 14.94 -17.79 -14.15
CA GLY A 249 14.47 -17.34 -12.85
C GLY A 249 15.13 -18.16 -11.74
N GLU A 250 15.66 -17.51 -10.73
CA GLU A 250 16.26 -18.15 -9.57
C GLU A 250 15.55 -17.76 -8.28
N HIS A 251 15.29 -18.74 -7.42
CA HIS A 251 14.70 -18.51 -6.10
C HIS A 251 15.76 -18.26 -5.05
N TYR A 252 15.60 -17.14 -4.35
CA TYR A 252 16.45 -16.75 -3.23
C TYR A 252 15.61 -16.43 -2.00
N LYS A 253 16.11 -16.84 -0.84
CA LYS A 253 15.57 -16.45 0.46
C LYS A 253 16.37 -15.29 1.02
N TYR A 254 15.73 -14.14 1.15
CA TYR A 254 16.30 -12.93 1.74
C TYR A 254 15.92 -12.78 3.21
N LYS A 255 16.85 -12.21 3.97
CA LYS A 255 16.70 -11.78 5.36
C LYS A 255 17.54 -10.54 5.60
N PHE A 256 17.10 -9.68 6.50
CA PHE A 256 17.89 -8.52 6.90
C PHE A 256 19.20 -8.93 7.57
N SER A 257 20.25 -8.16 7.30
CA SER A 257 21.47 -8.21 8.10
C SER A 257 21.15 -7.80 9.54
N ARG A 258 21.77 -8.49 10.51
CA ARG A 258 21.60 -8.14 11.93
C ARG A 258 22.40 -6.87 12.23
N PRO A 259 21.80 -5.84 12.87
CA PRO A 259 22.55 -4.69 13.37
C PRO A 259 23.71 -5.14 14.26
N GLY A 260 24.91 -4.59 14.04
CA GLY A 260 26.14 -4.97 14.77
C GLY A 260 26.75 -6.32 14.37
N GLY A 261 26.19 -7.04 13.39
CA GLY A 261 26.78 -8.27 12.85
C GLY A 261 27.79 -8.00 11.73
N ALA A 262 28.59 -9.03 11.38
CA ALA A 262 29.63 -8.93 10.35
C ALA A 262 29.13 -8.42 8.98
N HIS A 263 27.96 -8.90 8.54
CA HIS A 263 27.39 -8.48 7.25
C HIS A 263 26.99 -7.00 7.24
N ALA A 264 26.43 -6.50 8.36
CA ALA A 264 26.10 -5.09 8.50
C ALA A 264 27.36 -4.22 8.63
N ALA A 265 28.43 -4.73 9.25
CA ALA A 265 29.73 -4.06 9.31
C ALA A 265 30.37 -3.92 7.91
N GLU A 266 30.12 -4.87 7.01
CA GLU A 266 30.49 -4.78 5.58
C GLU A 266 29.55 -3.88 4.75
N GLY A 267 28.54 -3.26 5.37
CA GLY A 267 27.55 -2.40 4.70
C GLY A 267 26.41 -3.15 3.98
N LYS A 268 26.30 -4.47 4.13
CA LYS A 268 25.20 -5.25 3.54
C LYS A 268 23.92 -5.04 4.33
N TRP A 269 22.85 -4.65 3.64
CA TRP A 269 21.50 -4.57 4.21
C TRP A 269 20.80 -5.94 4.22
N TRP A 270 21.16 -6.80 3.26
CA TRP A 270 20.51 -8.09 3.06
C TRP A 270 21.51 -9.25 3.09
N ILE A 271 20.99 -10.41 3.46
CA ILE A 271 21.65 -11.70 3.32
C ILE A 271 20.70 -12.57 2.50
N ARG A 272 21.22 -13.21 1.45
CA ARG A 272 20.44 -14.13 0.62
C ARG A 272 21.01 -15.53 0.61
N LYS A 273 20.14 -16.52 0.49
CA LYS A 273 20.49 -17.94 0.26
C LYS A 273 19.74 -18.44 -0.96
N ARG A 274 20.44 -19.02 -1.93
CA ARG A 274 19.79 -19.67 -3.08
C ARG A 274 19.00 -20.88 -2.60
N ILE A 275 17.75 -20.97 -3.02
CA ILE A 275 16.85 -22.11 -2.76
C ILE A 275 16.93 -23.09 -3.93
N GLY A 276 16.88 -22.59 -5.16
CA GLY A 276 16.89 -23.40 -6.38
C GLY A 276 16.37 -22.62 -7.59
N PRO A 277 16.23 -23.26 -8.75
CA PRO A 277 15.65 -22.63 -9.94
C PRO A 277 14.15 -22.34 -9.73
N TYR A 278 13.67 -21.22 -10.27
CA TYR A 278 12.25 -20.88 -10.34
C TYR A 278 11.64 -21.33 -11.67
N PHE A 279 12.29 -20.96 -12.79
CA PHE A 279 12.00 -21.49 -14.12
C PHE A 279 13.32 -21.70 -14.88
N PRO A 280 13.39 -22.69 -15.80
CA PRO A 280 14.62 -23.04 -16.50
C PRO A 280 15.08 -21.93 -17.44
N PRO A 281 16.33 -21.95 -17.93
CA PRO A 281 16.77 -21.06 -19.00
C PRO A 281 15.84 -21.11 -20.21
N VAL A 282 15.31 -19.96 -20.59
CA VAL A 282 14.47 -19.77 -21.79
C VAL A 282 15.16 -18.82 -22.76
N ASN A 283 14.87 -19.00 -24.05
CA ASN A 283 15.32 -18.11 -25.12
C ASN A 283 14.12 -17.71 -26.00
N LEU A 284 14.29 -16.69 -26.85
CA LEU A 284 13.18 -16.19 -27.68
C LEU A 284 12.58 -17.26 -28.58
N GLN A 285 13.43 -18.03 -29.27
CA GLN A 285 12.99 -19.05 -30.20
C GLN A 285 12.13 -20.13 -29.53
N GLY A 286 12.54 -20.61 -28.36
CA GLY A 286 11.82 -21.61 -27.58
C GLY A 286 10.51 -21.10 -27.00
N LEU A 287 10.41 -19.78 -26.77
CA LEU A 287 9.18 -19.15 -26.30
C LEU A 287 8.14 -18.91 -27.41
N ARG A 288 8.48 -19.06 -28.69
CA ARG A 288 7.57 -18.78 -29.81
C ARG A 288 6.22 -19.47 -29.68
N LYS A 289 6.22 -20.80 -29.52
CA LYS A 289 4.98 -21.58 -29.37
C LYS A 289 4.19 -21.17 -28.12
N PHE A 290 4.90 -20.87 -27.02
CA PHE A 290 4.26 -20.46 -25.77
C PHE A 290 3.47 -19.15 -25.91
N TYR A 291 3.98 -18.20 -26.70
CA TYR A 291 3.30 -16.95 -27.03
C TYR A 291 2.12 -17.16 -27.98
N GLU A 292 2.31 -17.98 -29.02
CA GLU A 292 1.26 -18.35 -29.99
C GLU A 292 0.07 -19.00 -29.27
N ASP A 293 0.32 -19.99 -28.40
CA ASP A 293 -0.73 -20.70 -27.64
C ASP A 293 -1.57 -19.77 -26.73
N ARG A 294 -1.03 -18.59 -26.37
CA ARG A 294 -1.68 -17.58 -25.50
C ARG A 294 -2.22 -16.37 -26.25
N ASN A 295 -2.08 -16.35 -27.58
CA ASN A 295 -2.40 -15.19 -28.42
C ASN A 295 -1.70 -13.90 -27.94
N TRP A 296 -0.44 -14.01 -27.49
CA TRP A 296 0.36 -12.86 -27.08
C TRP A 296 1.23 -12.36 -28.24
N PRO A 297 1.45 -11.03 -28.35
CA PRO A 297 2.35 -10.48 -29.35
C PRO A 297 3.76 -11.02 -29.12
N TYR A 298 4.33 -11.67 -30.13
CA TYR A 298 5.68 -12.20 -30.03
C TYR A 298 6.69 -11.05 -29.96
N PRO A 299 7.61 -11.02 -28.99
CA PRO A 299 8.56 -9.91 -28.83
C PRO A 299 9.54 -9.94 -30.00
N VAL A 300 9.61 -8.83 -30.73
CA VAL A 300 10.57 -8.65 -31.83
C VAL A 300 11.75 -7.85 -31.28
N ARG A 301 12.96 -8.20 -31.73
CA ARG A 301 14.14 -7.37 -31.48
C ARG A 301 14.07 -6.21 -32.45
N ASP A 302 13.97 -5.00 -31.92
CA ASP A 302 14.17 -3.78 -32.72
C ASP A 302 15.64 -3.65 -33.16
#